data_AF-A0A6P2JYP9-F1
#
_entry.id   AF-A0A6P2JYP9-F1
#
_cell.length_a   1.000
_cell.length_b   1.000
_cell.length_c   1.000
_cell.angle_alpha   90.00
_cell.angle_beta   90.00
_cell.angle_gamma   90.00
#
_symmetry.space_group_name_H-M   'P 1'
#
loop_
_entity.id
_entity.type
_entity.pdbx_description
1 polymer ?
#
loop_
_entity_poly.entity_id
_entity_poly.type
_entity_poly.pdbx_seq_one_letter_code
_entity_poly.pdbx_strand_id
1 'polypeptide(L)' 'MIVGPLGDLLTEPLIGEAGLVTARIDTDELVRARYDFDVVGHYARPDVFSLHVDERPKRTVVFGA' A
#
# COMPACT_ATOMS: atom_id res chain seq x y z
N MET A 1 13.68 -8.14 -3.83
CA MET A 1 12.64 -7.97 -4.85
C MET A 1 11.90 -6.69 -4.55
N ILE A 2 11.85 -5.80 -5.53
CA ILE A 2 11.04 -4.59 -5.51
C ILE A 2 10.07 -4.74 -6.68
N VAL A 3 8.79 -4.45 -6.46
CA VAL A 3 7.72 -4.63 -7.45
C VAL A 3 7.09 -3.29 -7.77
N GLY A 4 6.89 -3.01 -9.05
CA GLY A 4 6.23 -1.80 -9.54
C GLY A 4 4.71 -1.86 -9.33
N PRO A 5 4.03 -0.70 -9.48
CA PRO A 5 2.58 -0.60 -9.24
C PRO A 5 1.74 -1.38 -10.27
N LEU A 6 2.33 -1.75 -11.41
CA LEU A 6 1.70 -2.60 -12.44
C LEU A 6 2.04 -4.09 -12.28
N GLY A 7 2.75 -4.47 -11.21
CA GLY A 7 3.10 -5.86 -10.89
C GLY A 7 4.40 -6.36 -11.54
N ASP A 8 5.12 -5.50 -12.25
CA ASP A 8 6.43 -5.77 -12.81
C ASP A 8 7.52 -5.86 -11.72
N LEU A 9 8.53 -6.70 -11.95
CA LEU A 9 9.67 -6.81 -11.05
C LEU A 9 10.72 -5.76 -11.40
N LEU A 10 10.90 -4.76 -10.54
CA LEU A 10 11.98 -3.76 -10.65
C LEU A 10 13.32 -4.34 -10.24
N THR A 11 13.31 -5.38 -9.40
CA THR A 11 14.49 -6.18 -9.10
C THR A 11 14.09 -7.64 -8.94
N GLU A 12 15.01 -8.54 -9.27
CA GLU A 12 14.91 -9.94 -8.86
C GLU A 12 14.99 -10.10 -7.33
N PRO A 13 14.52 -11.22 -6.77
CA PRO A 13 14.77 -11.60 -5.38
C PRO A 13 16.27 -11.90 -5.13
N LEU A 14 16.82 -11.37 -4.03
CA LEU A 14 18.15 -11.75 -3.56
C LEU A 14 18.00 -12.97 -2.63
N ILE A 15 18.55 -14.12 -3.04
CA ILE A 15 18.35 -15.40 -2.33
C ILE A 15 19.72 -16.04 -2.05
N GLY A 16 19.94 -16.45 -0.80
CA GLY A 16 21.13 -17.23 -0.41
C GLY A 16 22.39 -16.40 -0.17
N GLU A 17 22.32 -15.07 -0.26
CA GLU A 17 23.46 -14.19 -0.05
C GLU A 17 23.07 -12.84 0.57
N ALA A 18 24.04 -12.17 1.17
CA ALA A 18 23.88 -10.82 1.71
C ALA A 18 24.27 -9.78 0.65
N GLY A 19 23.48 -8.72 0.53
CA GLY A 19 23.72 -7.66 -0.44
C GLY A 19 22.69 -6.54 -0.34
N LEU A 20 22.91 -5.50 -1.14
CA LEU A 20 21.99 -4.37 -1.25
C LEU A 20 21.15 -4.50 -2.52
N VAL A 21 19.83 -4.50 -2.36
CA VAL A 21 18.87 -4.43 -3.46
C VAL A 21 18.38 -3.00 -3.59
N THR A 22 18.53 -2.40 -4.77
CA THR A 22 18.09 -1.02 -5.05
C THR A 22 17.36 -0.94 -6.37
N ALA A 23 16.41 -0.01 -6.48
CA ALA A 23 15.70 0.29 -7.73
C ALA A 23 15.49 1.81 -7.84
N ARG A 24 15.33 2.28 -9.07
CA ARG A 24 14.80 3.62 -9.34
C ARG A 24 13.29 3.52 -9.42
N ILE A 25 12.62 4.50 -8.83
CA ILE A 25 11.15 4.56 -8.79
C ILE A 25 10.72 5.74 -9.66
N ASP A 26 9.87 5.45 -10.64
CA ASP A 26 9.11 6.46 -11.36
C ASP A 26 7.72 6.58 -10.74
N THR A 27 7.44 7.74 -10.15
CA THR A 27 6.15 7.99 -9.49
C THR A 27 5.03 8.28 -10.48
N ASP A 28 5.34 8.62 -11.72
CA ASP A 28 4.32 8.92 -12.74
C ASP A 28 3.53 7.66 -13.15
N GLU A 29 4.09 6.47 -12.89
CA GLU A 29 3.41 5.19 -13.09
C GLU A 29 2.18 4.99 -12.18
N LEU A 30 2.12 5.68 -11.04
CA LEU A 30 0.96 5.61 -10.14
C LEU A 30 -0.32 6.10 -10.80
N VAL A 31 -0.21 7.13 -11.65
CA VAL A 31 -1.37 7.67 -12.39
C VAL A 31 -1.90 6.62 -13.37
N ARG A 32 -1.00 5.88 -14.03
CA ARG A 32 -1.37 4.81 -14.97
C ARG A 32 -1.99 3.63 -14.25
N ALA A 33 -1.38 3.16 -13.17
CA ALA A 33 -1.91 2.05 -12.38
C ALA A 33 -3.30 2.36 -11.82
N ARG A 34 -3.53 3.60 -11.36
CA ARG A 34 -4.82 4.03 -10.84
C ARG A 34 -5.87 4.22 -11.94
N TYR A 35 -5.46 4.55 -13.17
CA TYR A 35 -6.37 4.59 -14.32
C TYR A 35 -7.00 3.21 -14.58
N ASP A 36 -6.20 2.15 -14.51
CA ASP A 36 -6.67 0.77 -14.67
C ASP A 36 -7.50 0.31 -13.47
N PHE A 37 -7.07 0.64 -12.23
CA PHE A 37 -7.79 0.23 -11.02
C PHE A 37 -7.68 1.24 -9.85
N ASP A 38 -8.76 1.99 -9.61
CA ASP A 38 -8.91 2.91 -8.47
C ASP A 38 -9.89 2.38 -7.42
N VAL A 39 -9.39 1.51 -6.52
CA VAL A 39 -10.20 0.74 -5.56
C VAL A 39 -11.00 1.57 -4.56
N VAL A 40 -10.52 2.75 -4.17
CA VAL A 40 -11.21 3.67 -3.24
C VAL A 40 -11.90 4.85 -3.95
N GLY A 41 -11.80 4.93 -5.27
CA GLY A 41 -12.44 5.97 -6.09
C GLY A 41 -13.50 5.39 -7.01
N HIS A 42 -13.23 5.37 -8.32
CA HIS A 42 -14.23 4.96 -9.32
C HIS A 42 -14.79 3.55 -9.08
N TYR A 43 -13.97 2.59 -8.66
CA TYR A 43 -14.44 1.23 -8.40
C TYR A 43 -15.12 1.06 -7.03
N ALA A 44 -15.12 2.10 -6.18
CA ALA A 44 -15.80 2.04 -4.89
C ALA A 44 -17.32 2.02 -5.09
N ARG A 45 -18.00 1.24 -4.23
CA ARG A 45 -19.47 1.19 -4.13
C ARG A 45 -19.92 1.76 -2.79
N PRO A 46 -19.86 3.09 -2.58
CA PRO A 46 -20.21 3.71 -1.31
C PRO A 46 -21.70 3.56 -0.95
N ASP A 47 -22.53 3.22 -1.93
CA ASP A 47 -23.94 2.85 -1.74
C ASP A 47 -24.13 1.44 -1.12
N VAL A 48 -23.09 0.60 -1.13
CA VAL A 48 -23.11 -0.77 -0.58
C VAL A 48 -22.17 -0.91 0.60
N PHE A 49 -20.95 -0.39 0.50
CA PHE A 49 -19.88 -0.59 1.48
C PHE A 49 -19.34 0.74 2.00
N SER A 50 -19.14 0.81 3.32
CA SER A 50 -18.41 1.88 3.99
C SER A 50 -17.51 1.30 5.08
N LEU A 51 -16.33 1.91 5.28
CA LEU A 51 -15.40 1.57 6.35
C LEU A 51 -15.17 2.81 7.21
N HIS A 52 -15.39 2.67 8.53
CA HIS A 52 -15.07 3.70 9.50
C HIS A 52 -13.94 3.20 10.42
N VAL A 53 -12.90 4.02 10.57
CA VAL A 53 -11.74 3.69 11.39
C VAL A 53 -11.73 4.58 12.64
N ASP A 54 -11.62 3.97 13.82
CA ASP A 54 -11.43 4.68 15.09
C ASP A 54 -9.94 4.82 15.39
N GLU A 55 -9.37 5.97 15.03
CA GLU A 55 -7.94 6.26 15.19
C GLU A 55 -7.55 6.71 16.60
N ARG A 56 -8.49 6.75 17.55
CA ARG A 56 -8.18 7.19 18.92
C ARG A 56 -7.25 6.20 19.60
N PRO A 57 -6.19 6.67 20.31
CA PRO A 57 -5.34 5.80 21.10
C PRO A 57 -6.16 5.02 22.14
N LYS A 58 -6.10 3.69 22.11
CA LYS A 58 -6.78 2.84 23.09
C LYS A 58 -5.79 2.39 24.14
N ARG A 59 -5.87 2.99 25.34
CA ARG A 59 -5.02 2.61 26.48
C ARG A 59 -5.46 1.25 27.02
N THR A 60 -4.50 0.36 27.26
CA THR A 60 -4.76 -0.95 27.88
C THR A 60 -5.26 -0.83 29.32
N VAL A 61 -4.82 0.20 30.06
CA VAL A 61 -5.23 0.45 31.45
C VAL A 61 -5.52 1.93 31.66
N VAL A 62 -6.60 2.24 32.38
CA VAL A 62 -6.97 3.59 32.83
C VAL A 62 -7.06 3.58 34.35
N PHE A 63 -6.23 4.38 35.02
CA PHE A 63 -6.29 4.56 36.47
C PHE A 63 -7.19 5.77 36.79
N GLY A 64 -8.16 5.58 37.69
CA GLY A 64 -9.08 6.64 38.11
C GLY A 64 -8.47 7.57 39.16
N ALA A 65 -8.99 8.80 39.21
CA ALA A 65 -8.76 9.76 40.28
C ALA A 65 -9.74 9.53 41.45
#